data_AF-A0A523U539-F1
#
_entry.id   AF-A0A523U539-F1
#
_cell.length_a   1.000
_cell.length_b   1.000
_cell.length_c   1.000
_cell.angle_alpha   90.00
_cell.angle_beta   90.00
_cell.angle_gamma   90.00
#
_symmetry.space_group_name_H-M   'P 1'
#
loop_
_entity.id
_entity.type
_entity.pdbx_description
1 polymer ?
#
loop_
_entity_poly.entity_id
_entity_poly.type
_entity_poly.pdbx_seq_one_letter_code
_entity_poly.pdbx_strand_id
1 'polypeptide(L)'
;MGSKRSRANGRNEPSLPQSLEALHAAFTGLPSIGPRAAERLTFHILGADRAEAFAVAAALEAISKGLESCSVCGNIGPAERCAVCRDDARDRSLLLVVETIDVLALFEKTHSYRGLYHVLGPVPKKKKAEIPGIDRLVERIEKGSFREVVLALNTRPAGDAAAAEIADRLSATDVAVTRIGQGVVQGGSFGAATSKAVAESIRTRVEEKPVEAPAQKGSPGAAIRRSVRPGIPAVIDAAAEALKRLPGIGANAAGRIAFHLAASSVDDGDDKARAAELASALRAVKTKLGKCSRCGGVGDTDPCEICSDGTRDASLLCVVATPQDSLRIESTGVFKGRYHVLGGLFSPLEGVGAGDIDTKGLERRLKEGGIDEVIIATDPTFAGDGTALMVQDALKNYDVRITRIGSGVLRGGDLRFASTLQLENALASRKGIRDKGYGIRDKGRGEEEKKGRGEE
;
A
#
# COMPACT_ATOMS: atom_id res chain seq x y z
N MET A 1 -5.83 -21.05 -28.36
CA MET A 1 -5.13 -21.41 -27.11
C MET A 1 -5.92 -20.82 -25.94
N GLY A 2 -6.76 -21.65 -25.32
CA GLY A 2 -7.75 -21.23 -24.33
C GLY A 2 -7.12 -20.91 -22.97
N SER A 3 -7.45 -19.74 -22.45
CA SER A 3 -7.16 -19.32 -21.08
C SER A 3 -7.90 -20.23 -20.10
N LYS A 4 -7.16 -21.03 -19.34
CA LYS A 4 -7.68 -21.85 -18.23
C LYS A 4 -8.15 -20.92 -17.11
N ARG A 5 -9.39 -20.42 -17.19
CA ARG A 5 -10.13 -19.95 -16.00
C ARG A 5 -10.49 -21.20 -15.20
N SER A 6 -9.73 -21.44 -14.14
CA SER A 6 -10.00 -22.44 -13.11
C SER A 6 -11.43 -22.23 -12.57
N ARG A 7 -12.34 -23.16 -12.90
CA ARG A 7 -13.63 -23.31 -12.21
C ARG A 7 -13.40 -24.20 -10.99
N ALA A 8 -13.34 -23.63 -9.79
CA ALA A 8 -13.47 -24.38 -8.52
C ALA A 8 -13.69 -23.46 -7.30
N ASN A 9 -14.87 -22.85 -7.19
CA ASN A 9 -15.65 -22.70 -5.95
C ASN A 9 -16.87 -21.81 -6.25
N GLY A 10 -18.07 -22.21 -5.84
CA GLY A 10 -19.33 -21.48 -6.01
C GLY A 10 -19.44 -20.18 -5.18
N ARG A 11 -18.36 -19.41 -5.07
CA ARG A 11 -18.39 -18.04 -4.55
C ARG A 11 -18.33 -17.13 -5.78
N ASN A 12 -19.44 -16.44 -6.08
CA ASN A 12 -19.42 -15.34 -7.03
C ASN A 12 -18.41 -14.30 -6.52
N GLU A 13 -17.26 -14.26 -7.18
CA GLU A 13 -16.18 -13.30 -6.94
C GLU A 13 -16.70 -11.88 -7.25
N PRO A 14 -16.32 -10.85 -6.47
CA PRO A 14 -16.73 -9.48 -6.74
C PRO A 14 -16.39 -9.08 -8.18
N SER A 15 -17.32 -8.46 -8.91
CA SER A 15 -17.03 -8.01 -10.28
C SER A 15 -16.48 -6.59 -10.27
N LEU A 16 -15.30 -6.41 -9.69
CA LEU A 16 -14.61 -5.13 -9.73
C LEU A 16 -13.95 -4.95 -11.11
N PRO A 17 -13.79 -3.70 -11.59
CA PRO A 17 -13.00 -3.41 -12.77
C PRO A 17 -11.56 -3.93 -12.62
N GLN A 18 -11.04 -4.56 -13.67
CA GLN A 18 -9.69 -5.14 -13.70
C GLN A 18 -8.60 -4.10 -13.35
N SER A 19 -8.76 -2.85 -13.79
CA SER A 19 -7.81 -1.78 -13.44
C SER A 19 -7.76 -1.50 -11.94
N LEU A 20 -8.89 -1.62 -11.23
CA LEU A 20 -8.94 -1.45 -9.77
C LEU A 20 -8.37 -2.66 -9.04
N GLU A 21 -8.66 -3.88 -9.51
CA GLU A 21 -8.09 -5.11 -8.95
C GLU A 21 -6.57 -5.12 -9.07
N ALA A 22 -6.04 -4.74 -10.24
CA ALA A 22 -4.61 -4.63 -10.48
C ALA A 22 -3.94 -3.62 -9.54
N LEU A 23 -4.57 -2.46 -9.32
CA LEU A 23 -4.06 -1.45 -8.39
C LEU A 23 -4.09 -1.94 -6.93
N HIS A 24 -5.16 -2.62 -6.52
CA HIS A 24 -5.27 -3.20 -5.19
C HIS A 24 -4.19 -4.25 -4.93
N ALA A 25 -3.98 -5.15 -5.90
CA ALA A 25 -2.93 -6.16 -5.84
C ALA A 25 -1.54 -5.54 -5.75
N ALA A 26 -1.26 -4.52 -6.58
CA ALA A 26 0.01 -3.80 -6.55
C ALA A 26 0.28 -3.13 -5.20
N PHE A 27 -0.72 -2.50 -4.57
CA PHE A 27 -0.58 -1.95 -3.23
C PHE A 27 -0.38 -3.02 -2.15
N THR A 28 -1.07 -4.16 -2.25
CA THR A 28 -0.95 -5.26 -1.28
C THR A 28 0.44 -5.90 -1.30
N GLY A 29 1.15 -5.84 -2.44
CA GLY A 29 2.54 -6.32 -2.56
C GLY A 29 3.59 -5.42 -1.88
N LEU A 30 3.21 -4.24 -1.38
CA LEU A 30 4.16 -3.30 -0.77
C LEU A 30 4.40 -3.59 0.72
N PRO A 31 5.62 -3.35 1.24
CA PRO A 31 5.91 -3.53 2.65
C PRO A 31 5.06 -2.57 3.49
N SER A 32 4.53 -3.06 4.60
CA SER A 32 3.69 -2.30 5.56
C SER A 32 2.28 -1.94 5.07
N ILE A 33 1.87 -2.41 3.88
CA ILE A 33 0.50 -2.23 3.39
C ILE A 33 -0.25 -3.55 3.43
N GLY A 34 -1.22 -3.65 4.34
CA GLY A 34 -2.14 -4.78 4.39
C GLY A 34 -3.34 -4.64 3.45
N PRO A 35 -4.14 -5.69 3.24
CA PRO A 35 -5.25 -5.69 2.27
C PRO A 35 -6.27 -4.55 2.47
N ARG A 36 -6.60 -4.20 3.73
CA ARG A 36 -7.52 -3.10 4.05
C ARG A 36 -6.91 -1.72 3.76
N ALA A 37 -5.61 -1.57 3.97
CA ALA A 37 -4.92 -0.34 3.62
C ALA A 37 -4.84 -0.19 2.10
N ALA A 38 -4.52 -1.27 1.38
CA ALA A 38 -4.52 -1.30 -0.09
C ALA A 38 -5.90 -0.95 -0.68
N GLU A 39 -6.98 -1.47 -0.11
CA GLU A 39 -8.36 -1.14 -0.51
C GLU A 39 -8.66 0.36 -0.33
N ARG A 40 -8.33 0.92 0.84
CA ARG A 40 -8.49 2.35 1.09
C ARG A 40 -7.68 3.21 0.12
N LEU A 41 -6.44 2.82 -0.16
CA LEU A 41 -5.58 3.51 -1.12
C LEU A 41 -6.14 3.43 -2.54
N THR A 42 -6.63 2.26 -2.95
CA THR A 42 -7.25 2.04 -4.28
C THR A 42 -8.46 2.95 -4.48
N PHE A 43 -9.38 2.99 -3.51
CA PHE A 43 -10.53 3.89 -3.58
C PHE A 43 -10.18 5.37 -3.47
N HIS A 44 -9.15 5.70 -2.71
CA HIS A 44 -8.63 7.07 -2.67
C HIS A 44 -8.11 7.49 -4.05
N ILE A 45 -7.33 6.64 -4.73
CA ILE A 45 -6.87 6.92 -6.09
C ILE A 45 -8.05 7.10 -7.03
N LEU A 46 -9.12 6.31 -6.93
CA LEU A 46 -10.31 6.51 -7.76
C LEU A 46 -10.87 7.95 -7.63
N GLY A 47 -10.94 8.50 -6.42
CA GLY A 47 -11.42 9.86 -6.16
C GLY A 47 -10.41 10.98 -6.35
N ALA A 48 -9.11 10.69 -6.37
CA ALA A 48 -8.05 11.71 -6.48
C ALA A 48 -8.01 12.41 -7.85
N ASP A 49 -7.34 13.57 -7.94
CA ASP A 49 -7.13 14.21 -9.23
C ASP A 49 -6.17 13.41 -10.12
N ARG A 50 -6.38 13.50 -11.44
CA ARG A 50 -5.52 12.79 -12.42
C ARG A 50 -4.05 13.22 -12.30
N ALA A 51 -3.81 14.51 -12.07
CA ALA A 51 -2.45 15.05 -11.89
C ALA A 51 -1.76 14.47 -10.66
N GLU A 52 -2.48 14.30 -9.55
CA GLU A 52 -1.93 13.74 -8.32
C GLU A 52 -1.54 12.26 -8.50
N ALA A 53 -2.45 11.44 -9.04
CA ALA A 53 -2.18 10.03 -9.30
C ALA A 53 -1.00 9.85 -10.29
N PHE A 54 -0.93 10.69 -11.34
CA PHE A 54 0.15 10.66 -12.32
C PHE A 54 1.49 11.09 -11.73
N ALA A 55 1.51 12.04 -10.79
CA ALA A 55 2.73 12.43 -10.09
C ALA A 55 3.32 11.27 -9.29
N VAL A 56 2.48 10.50 -8.57
CA VAL A 56 2.93 9.28 -7.86
C VAL A 56 3.45 8.26 -8.86
N ALA A 57 2.71 8.01 -9.95
CA ALA A 57 3.10 7.05 -10.97
C ALA A 57 4.43 7.41 -11.67
N ALA A 58 4.66 8.70 -11.96
CA ALA A 58 5.90 9.17 -12.58
C ALA A 58 7.12 8.97 -11.66
N ALA A 59 6.97 9.25 -10.36
CA ALA A 59 8.05 9.04 -9.40
C ALA A 59 8.43 7.56 -9.26
N LEU A 60 7.44 6.66 -9.32
CA LEU A 60 7.65 5.22 -9.27
C LEU A 60 8.28 4.67 -10.56
N GLU A 61 7.92 5.18 -11.74
CA GLU A 61 8.60 4.84 -13.00
C GLU A 61 10.06 5.26 -13.03
N ALA A 62 10.38 6.41 -12.44
CA ALA A 62 11.76 6.88 -12.37
C ALA A 62 12.65 5.89 -11.59
N ILE A 63 12.12 5.26 -10.53
CA ILE A 63 12.81 4.18 -9.82
C ILE A 63 13.13 3.01 -10.76
N SER A 64 12.16 2.59 -11.58
CA SER A 64 12.32 1.38 -12.39
C SER A 64 13.29 1.52 -13.57
N LYS A 65 13.65 2.74 -13.96
CA LYS A 65 14.47 3.02 -15.16
C LYS A 65 15.81 3.68 -14.86
N GLY A 66 15.98 4.26 -13.67
CA GLY A 66 17.06 5.19 -13.38
C GLY A 66 18.10 4.69 -12.39
N LEU A 67 18.10 3.40 -12.06
CA LEU A 67 18.88 2.84 -10.95
C LEU A 67 19.62 1.57 -11.37
N GLU A 68 20.88 1.48 -10.95
CA GLU A 68 21.76 0.33 -11.13
C GLU A 68 22.49 0.04 -9.81
N SER A 69 22.93 -1.22 -9.64
CA SER A 69 23.73 -1.63 -8.48
C SER A 69 25.19 -1.23 -8.68
N CYS A 70 25.79 -0.63 -7.65
CA CYS A 70 27.16 -0.18 -7.73
C CYS A 70 28.15 -1.35 -7.76
N SER A 71 29.03 -1.37 -8.75
CA SER A 71 30.04 -2.44 -8.93
C SER A 71 31.03 -2.56 -7.77
N VAL A 72 31.24 -1.48 -7.00
CA VAL A 72 32.18 -1.46 -5.87
C VAL A 72 31.52 -1.84 -4.55
N CYS A 73 30.39 -1.20 -4.22
CA CYS A 73 29.81 -1.27 -2.87
C CYS A 73 28.43 -1.89 -2.80
N GLY A 74 27.77 -2.17 -3.93
CA GLY A 74 26.39 -2.64 -3.95
C GLY A 74 25.33 -1.62 -3.54
N ASN A 75 25.69 -0.36 -3.27
CA ASN A 75 24.70 0.70 -3.15
C ASN A 75 24.02 0.93 -4.51
N ILE A 76 22.80 1.45 -4.52
CA ILE A 76 22.07 1.73 -5.76
C ILE A 76 22.24 3.21 -6.13
N GLY A 77 22.41 3.47 -7.43
CA GLY A 77 22.45 4.84 -7.95
C GLY A 77 22.27 4.90 -9.47
N PRO A 78 22.27 6.10 -10.05
CA PRO A 78 22.04 6.29 -11.49
C PRO A 78 23.28 5.98 -12.35
N ALA A 79 24.32 5.36 -11.77
CA ALA A 79 25.57 5.07 -12.44
C ALA A 79 26.24 3.86 -11.80
N GLU A 80 27.04 3.14 -12.58
CA GLU A 80 27.81 1.95 -12.17
C GLU A 80 28.66 2.16 -10.90
N ARG A 81 29.22 3.37 -10.71
CA ARG A 81 29.83 3.78 -9.44
C ARG A 81 28.97 4.82 -8.76
N CYS A 82 28.47 4.50 -7.56
CA CYS A 82 27.61 5.40 -6.79
C CYS A 82 28.33 6.68 -6.34
N ALA A 83 27.58 7.72 -5.98
CA ALA A 83 28.15 8.99 -5.54
C ALA A 83 28.99 8.87 -4.25
N VAL A 84 28.68 7.94 -3.34
CA VAL A 84 29.51 7.67 -2.16
C VAL A 84 30.89 7.14 -2.53
N CYS A 85 30.98 6.19 -3.47
CA CYS A 85 32.25 5.61 -3.90
C CYS A 85 33.11 6.56 -4.73
N ARG A 86 32.49 7.54 -5.40
CA ARG A 86 33.17 8.57 -6.20
C ARG A 86 33.57 9.81 -5.38
N ASP A 87 33.09 9.93 -4.16
CA ASP A 87 33.34 11.10 -3.32
C ASP A 87 34.74 11.03 -2.70
N ASP A 88 35.68 11.80 -3.27
CA ASP A 88 37.06 11.84 -2.82
C ASP A 88 37.26 12.43 -1.42
N ALA A 89 36.26 13.14 -0.89
CA ALA A 89 36.31 13.71 0.45
C ALA A 89 36.02 12.67 1.57
N ARG A 90 35.63 11.44 1.20
CA ARG A 90 35.35 10.35 2.15
C ARG A 90 36.64 9.75 2.69
N ASP A 91 36.58 9.33 3.95
CA ASP A 91 37.67 8.60 4.57
C ASP A 91 37.77 7.19 3.97
N ARG A 92 38.84 6.93 3.23
CA ARG A 92 39.08 5.64 2.56
C ARG A 92 39.66 4.57 3.49
N SER A 93 40.04 4.94 4.71
CA SER A 93 40.56 4.01 5.72
C SER A 93 39.44 3.37 6.55
N LEU A 94 38.21 3.87 6.44
CA LEU A 94 37.05 3.37 7.18
C LEU A 94 36.00 2.77 6.24
N LEU A 95 35.52 1.57 6.55
CA LEU A 95 34.45 0.90 5.81
C LEU A 95 33.30 0.47 6.72
N LEU A 96 32.07 0.87 6.41
CA LEU A 96 30.87 0.47 7.14
C LEU A 96 30.06 -0.52 6.30
N VAL A 97 29.93 -1.75 6.79
CA VAL A 97 29.17 -2.82 6.16
C VAL A 97 27.74 -2.82 6.68
N VAL A 98 26.77 -2.69 5.79
CA VAL A 98 25.34 -2.71 6.09
C VAL A 98 24.65 -3.85 5.33
N GLU A 99 23.52 -4.32 5.85
CA GLU A 99 22.70 -5.31 5.15
C GLU A 99 22.01 -4.71 3.93
N THR A 100 21.42 -3.53 4.09
CA THR A 100 20.47 -2.98 3.12
C THR A 100 20.68 -1.48 2.91
N ILE A 101 20.19 -0.98 1.78
CA ILE A 101 20.42 0.40 1.32
C ILE A 101 19.64 1.43 2.16
N ASP A 102 18.48 1.05 2.68
CA ASP A 102 17.73 1.86 3.64
C ASP A 102 18.55 2.10 4.92
N VAL A 103 19.33 1.12 5.38
CA VAL A 103 20.24 1.27 6.52
C VAL A 103 21.39 2.22 6.16
N LEU A 104 22.03 2.06 5.00
CA LEU A 104 23.03 3.03 4.49
C LEU A 104 22.47 4.46 4.53
N ALA A 105 21.27 4.64 3.98
CA ALA A 105 20.60 5.93 3.91
C ALA A 105 20.31 6.52 5.30
N LEU A 106 20.03 5.69 6.32
CA LEU A 106 19.89 6.16 7.70
C LEU A 106 21.21 6.71 8.25
N PHE A 107 22.33 6.02 8.05
CA PHE A 107 23.64 6.49 8.47
C PHE A 107 24.03 7.80 7.76
N GLU A 108 23.79 7.89 6.46
CA GLU A 108 24.06 9.10 5.67
C GLU A 108 23.25 10.30 6.15
N LYS A 109 22.00 10.10 6.56
CA LYS A 109 21.16 11.15 7.16
C LYS A 109 21.68 11.67 8.50
N THR A 110 22.52 10.92 9.20
CA THR A 110 23.08 11.37 10.49
C THR A 110 24.22 12.38 10.32
N HIS A 111 24.89 12.38 9.17
CA HIS A 111 26.14 13.12 8.92
C HIS A 111 27.30 12.81 9.90
N SER A 112 27.16 11.78 10.74
CA SER A 112 28.16 11.42 11.75
C SER A 112 29.25 10.50 11.19
N TYR A 113 28.98 9.79 10.09
CA TYR A 113 29.93 8.86 9.47
C TYR A 113 30.51 9.45 8.18
N ARG A 114 31.84 9.42 8.04
CA ARG A 114 32.57 9.99 6.89
C ARG A 114 33.28 8.94 6.02
N GLY A 115 33.27 7.69 6.45
CA GLY A 115 33.91 6.60 5.70
C GLY A 115 33.11 6.14 4.49
N LEU A 116 33.58 5.05 3.89
CA LEU A 116 32.91 4.37 2.79
C LEU A 116 31.91 3.33 3.30
N TYR A 117 30.98 2.92 2.44
CA TYR A 117 29.99 1.90 2.77
C TYR A 117 30.17 0.67 1.91
N HIS A 118 29.72 -0.48 2.40
CA HIS A 118 29.47 -1.69 1.63
C HIS A 118 28.09 -2.25 1.96
N VAL A 119 27.30 -2.53 0.95
CA VAL A 119 25.98 -3.13 1.05
C VAL A 119 26.12 -4.60 0.67
N LEU A 120 25.77 -5.49 1.61
CA LEU A 120 25.74 -6.93 1.35
C LEU A 120 24.55 -7.31 0.47
N GLY A 121 23.35 -6.92 0.89
CA GLY A 121 22.08 -7.43 0.39
C GLY A 121 21.30 -8.12 1.51
N PRO A 122 20.05 -8.55 1.24
CA PRO A 122 19.21 -9.16 2.26
C PRO A 122 19.85 -10.46 2.80
N VAL A 123 20.31 -10.42 4.05
CA VAL A 123 20.92 -11.58 4.71
C VAL A 123 19.89 -12.70 4.83
N PRO A 124 20.15 -13.88 4.25
CA PRO A 124 19.16 -14.94 4.19
C PRO A 124 18.86 -15.50 5.59
N LYS A 125 17.60 -15.86 5.84
CA LYS A 125 17.17 -16.43 7.13
C LYS A 125 17.69 -17.86 7.37
N LYS A 126 18.15 -18.55 6.33
CA LYS A 126 18.61 -19.94 6.39
C LYS A 126 20.11 -19.97 6.68
N LYS A 127 20.54 -20.72 7.71
CA LYS A 127 21.94 -20.83 8.19
C LYS A 127 23.01 -21.30 7.16
N LYS A 128 22.61 -21.77 5.97
CA LYS A 128 23.52 -22.30 4.93
C LYS A 128 23.36 -21.60 3.57
N ALA A 129 22.62 -20.50 3.54
CA ALA A 129 22.50 -19.72 2.31
C ALA A 129 23.67 -18.73 2.24
N GLU A 130 24.24 -18.63 1.04
CA GLU A 130 25.33 -17.70 0.74
C GLU A 130 24.91 -16.26 1.05
N ILE A 131 25.81 -15.50 1.69
CA ILE A 131 25.57 -14.09 2.03
C ILE A 131 25.82 -13.26 0.76
N PRO A 132 24.80 -12.56 0.23
CA PRO A 132 25.00 -11.75 -0.97
C PRO A 132 26.11 -10.69 -0.74
N GLY A 133 26.93 -10.47 -1.78
CA GLY A 133 27.93 -9.40 -1.78
C GLY A 133 29.12 -9.59 -0.83
N ILE A 134 29.26 -10.75 -0.18
CA ILE A 134 30.38 -11.06 0.72
C ILE A 134 31.71 -11.20 -0.05
N ASP A 135 31.73 -11.87 -1.20
CA ASP A 135 32.96 -12.02 -1.99
C ASP A 135 33.45 -10.66 -2.50
N ARG A 136 32.54 -9.82 -2.99
CA ARG A 136 32.83 -8.42 -3.35
C ARG A 136 33.35 -7.61 -2.15
N LEU A 137 32.89 -7.89 -0.94
CA LEU A 137 33.41 -7.23 0.28
C LEU A 137 34.86 -7.61 0.52
N VAL A 138 35.16 -8.92 0.49
CA VAL A 138 36.51 -9.46 0.73
C VAL A 138 37.47 -8.91 -0.33
N GLU A 139 37.13 -9.04 -1.61
CA GLU A 139 37.95 -8.54 -2.72
C GLU A 139 38.21 -7.03 -2.59
N ARG A 140 37.19 -6.27 -2.18
CA ARG A 140 37.33 -4.83 -1.97
C ARG A 140 38.27 -4.50 -0.82
N ILE A 141 38.24 -5.27 0.26
CA ILE A 141 39.11 -5.08 1.43
C ILE A 141 40.55 -5.42 1.06
N GLU A 142 40.79 -6.55 0.38
CA GLU A 142 42.12 -6.99 -0.07
C GLU A 142 42.78 -6.01 -1.04
N LYS A 143 41.99 -5.42 -1.96
CA LYS A 143 42.48 -4.39 -2.90
C LYS A 143 42.59 -3.00 -2.27
N GLY A 144 41.97 -2.78 -1.12
CA GLY A 144 41.90 -1.50 -0.45
C GLY A 144 42.94 -1.35 0.65
N SER A 145 42.99 -0.15 1.24
CA SER A 145 43.81 0.12 2.43
C SER A 145 42.89 0.60 3.55
N PHE A 146 42.19 -0.34 4.17
CA PHE A 146 41.26 -0.08 5.28
C PHE A 146 41.97 -0.29 6.61
N ARG A 147 41.85 0.68 7.52
CA ARG A 147 42.27 0.54 8.92
C ARG A 147 41.21 -0.20 9.72
N GLU A 148 39.93 0.06 9.44
CA GLU A 148 38.81 -0.50 10.18
C GLU A 148 37.61 -0.82 9.27
N VAL A 149 37.01 -1.99 9.52
CA VAL A 149 35.74 -2.44 8.95
C VAL A 149 34.72 -2.56 10.07
N VAL A 150 33.70 -1.71 10.02
CA VAL A 150 32.61 -1.65 10.99
C VAL A 150 31.41 -2.42 10.45
N LEU A 151 30.90 -3.39 11.20
CA LEU A 151 29.72 -4.17 10.86
C LEU A 151 28.47 -3.55 11.51
N ALA A 152 27.55 -3.05 10.68
CA ALA A 152 26.23 -2.55 11.07
C ALA A 152 25.13 -3.52 10.60
N LEU A 153 25.23 -4.77 11.06
CA LEU A 153 24.30 -5.86 10.75
C LEU A 153 23.28 -6.05 11.87
N ASN A 154 22.03 -6.32 11.51
CA ASN A 154 20.93 -6.52 12.43
C ASN A 154 21.29 -7.55 13.51
N THR A 155 20.91 -7.28 14.74
CA THR A 155 21.12 -8.18 15.88
C THR A 155 20.03 -9.25 15.90
N ARG A 156 20.08 -10.13 14.90
CA ARG A 156 19.24 -11.32 14.72
C ARG A 156 20.16 -12.51 14.45
N PRO A 157 19.74 -13.77 14.71
CA PRO A 157 20.60 -14.94 14.51
C PRO A 157 21.27 -15.02 13.13
N ALA A 158 20.58 -14.57 12.08
CA ALA A 158 21.13 -14.50 10.72
C ALA A 158 22.20 -13.40 10.57
N GLY A 159 21.98 -12.22 11.14
CA GLY A 159 22.96 -11.13 11.10
C GLY A 159 24.17 -11.39 11.99
N ASP A 160 23.98 -12.11 13.11
CA ASP A 160 25.09 -12.58 13.96
C ASP A 160 25.94 -13.63 13.24
N ALA A 161 25.31 -14.58 12.55
CA ALA A 161 26.00 -15.54 11.71
C ALA A 161 26.78 -14.84 10.58
N ALA A 162 26.17 -13.85 9.92
CA ALA A 162 26.84 -13.08 8.87
C ALA A 162 28.04 -12.28 9.41
N ALA A 163 27.92 -11.68 10.59
CA ALA A 163 29.03 -10.98 11.22
C ALA A 163 30.19 -11.93 11.55
N ALA A 164 29.89 -13.12 12.06
CA ALA A 164 30.89 -14.15 12.37
C ALA A 164 31.58 -14.65 11.10
N GLU A 165 30.83 -14.91 10.02
CA GLU A 165 31.40 -15.34 8.74
C GLU A 165 32.30 -14.28 8.11
N ILE A 166 31.89 -13.00 8.15
CA ILE A 166 32.73 -11.89 7.66
C ILE A 166 34.02 -11.78 8.48
N ALA A 167 33.93 -11.89 9.81
CA ALA A 167 35.11 -11.85 10.67
C ALA A 167 36.08 -13.02 10.40
N ASP A 168 35.54 -14.22 10.17
CA ASP A 168 36.33 -15.41 9.84
C ASP A 168 37.06 -15.26 8.50
N ARG A 169 36.36 -14.79 7.45
CA ARG A 169 36.97 -14.55 6.13
C ARG A 169 38.03 -13.45 6.13
N LEU A 170 37.92 -12.49 7.04
CA LEU A 170 38.88 -11.38 7.17
C LEU A 170 40.00 -11.66 8.19
N SER A 171 40.02 -12.84 8.82
CA SER A 171 41.02 -13.22 9.83
C SER A 171 42.46 -13.22 9.32
N ALA A 172 42.66 -13.42 8.01
CA ALA A 172 43.96 -13.37 7.36
C ALA A 172 44.40 -11.95 6.94
N THR A 173 43.59 -10.93 7.20
CA THR A 173 43.88 -9.52 6.86
C THR A 173 44.26 -8.71 8.10
N ASP A 174 45.11 -7.69 7.96
CA ASP A 174 45.53 -6.81 9.06
C ASP A 174 44.47 -5.75 9.44
N VAL A 175 43.22 -5.94 9.02
CA VAL A 175 42.14 -4.95 9.17
C VAL A 175 41.39 -5.17 10.47
N ALA A 176 41.18 -4.11 11.25
CA ALA A 176 40.37 -4.19 12.46
C ALA A 176 38.89 -4.37 12.11
N VAL A 177 38.27 -5.49 12.52
CA VAL A 177 36.83 -5.72 12.35
C VAL A 177 36.10 -5.40 13.64
N THR A 178 35.22 -4.39 13.62
CA THR A 178 34.40 -4.00 14.77
C THR A 178 32.91 -4.09 14.42
N ARG A 179 32.02 -4.17 15.42
CA ARG A 179 30.56 -4.26 15.20
C ARG A 179 29.81 -3.26 16.07
N ILE A 180 28.89 -2.46 15.51
CA ILE A 180 28.20 -1.39 16.24
C ILE A 180 27.53 -1.92 17.53
N GLY A 181 27.85 -1.28 18.67
CA GLY A 181 27.31 -1.60 19.99
C GLY A 181 25.88 -1.12 20.17
N GLN A 182 25.06 -1.89 20.90
CA GLN A 182 23.60 -1.80 20.93
C GLN A 182 23.07 -0.47 21.51
N GLY A 183 22.37 0.30 20.66
CA GLY A 183 21.27 1.21 21.05
C GLY A 183 19.90 0.75 20.52
N VAL A 184 19.84 -0.45 19.94
CA VAL A 184 18.63 -1.07 19.39
C VAL A 184 18.26 -2.21 20.34
N VAL A 185 17.06 -2.16 20.92
CA VAL A 185 16.52 -3.18 21.84
C VAL A 185 16.80 -4.59 21.28
N GLN A 186 17.26 -5.53 22.11
CA GLN A 186 17.43 -6.94 21.73
C GLN A 186 16.20 -7.43 20.96
N GLY A 187 16.40 -7.90 19.71
CA GLY A 187 15.32 -8.29 18.79
C GLY A 187 14.90 -7.23 17.77
N GLY A 188 15.47 -6.02 17.80
CA GLY A 188 15.21 -4.96 16.83
C GLY A 188 15.98 -5.10 15.51
N SER A 189 15.42 -4.55 14.44
CA SER A 189 16.05 -4.39 13.12
C SER A 189 16.46 -2.92 12.94
N PHE A 190 17.61 -2.65 12.33
CA PHE A 190 18.03 -1.33 11.86
C PHE A 190 16.97 -0.68 10.95
N GLY A 191 16.16 -1.47 10.24
CA GLY A 191 15.02 -0.96 9.45
C GLY A 191 13.89 -0.33 10.28
N ALA A 192 13.93 -0.44 11.61
CA ALA A 192 13.04 0.23 12.55
C ALA A 192 13.75 1.32 13.39
N ALA A 193 15.06 1.52 13.22
CA ALA A 193 15.84 2.49 13.98
C ALA A 193 15.62 3.92 13.48
N THR A 194 15.61 4.89 14.40
CA THR A 194 15.55 6.31 14.05
C THR A 194 16.96 6.85 13.75
N SER A 195 17.06 7.91 12.94
CA SER A 195 18.34 8.58 12.67
C SER A 195 19.04 9.06 13.95
N LYS A 196 18.29 9.42 14.99
CA LYS A 196 18.83 9.81 16.31
C LYS A 196 19.52 8.64 17.01
N ALA A 197 18.87 7.47 17.05
CA ALA A 197 19.45 6.26 17.65
C ALA A 197 20.72 5.82 16.91
N VAL A 198 20.71 5.88 15.57
CA VAL A 198 21.89 5.58 14.74
C VAL A 198 23.03 6.58 15.02
N ALA A 199 22.72 7.88 15.12
CA ALA A 199 23.73 8.90 15.41
C ALA A 199 24.38 8.72 16.78
N GLU A 200 23.59 8.33 17.79
CA GLU A 200 24.06 8.07 19.15
C GLU A 200 25.01 6.87 19.20
N SER A 201 24.69 5.76 18.51
CA SER A 201 25.56 4.58 18.41
C SER A 201 26.89 4.83 17.67
N ILE A 202 26.96 5.87 16.83
CA ILE A 202 28.21 6.31 16.19
C ILE A 202 28.99 7.23 17.14
N ARG A 203 28.32 8.20 17.77
CA ARG A 203 28.98 9.20 18.63
C ARG A 203 29.66 8.60 19.84
N THR A 204 29.05 7.59 20.48
CA THR A 204 29.66 6.85 21.60
C THR A 204 30.93 6.08 21.20
N ARG A 205 31.28 6.00 19.90
CA ARG A 205 32.55 5.46 19.40
C ARG A 205 33.58 6.52 19.01
N VAL A 206 33.15 7.77 18.78
CA VAL A 206 34.03 8.86 18.32
C VAL A 206 34.73 9.56 19.50
N GLU A 207 34.42 9.20 20.76
CA GLU A 207 35.17 9.64 21.94
C GLU A 207 36.44 8.81 22.18
N GLU A 208 37.39 8.85 21.24
CA GLU A 208 38.83 8.85 21.56
C GLU A 208 39.57 9.71 20.51
N LYS A 209 39.91 10.93 20.96
CA LYS A 209 40.63 12.06 20.31
C LYS A 209 39.86 12.89 19.26
N PRO A 210 39.55 14.17 19.56
CA PRO A 210 39.17 15.12 18.53
C PRO A 210 40.41 15.41 17.66
N VAL A 211 40.30 15.17 16.36
CA VAL A 211 41.20 15.81 15.40
C VAL A 211 40.73 17.25 15.28
N GLU A 212 41.49 18.20 15.81
CA GLU A 212 41.27 19.62 15.59
C GLU A 212 41.22 19.88 14.07
N ALA A 213 40.07 20.32 13.59
CA ALA A 213 39.94 20.79 12.22
C ALA A 213 40.87 22.00 12.03
N PRO A 214 41.63 22.09 10.93
CA PRO A 214 42.49 23.24 10.71
C PRO A 214 41.61 24.49 10.60
N ALA A 215 41.88 25.47 11.46
CA ALA A 215 41.21 26.76 11.45
C ALA A 215 41.53 27.49 10.13
N GLN A 216 40.65 27.38 9.13
CA GLN A 216 40.71 28.23 7.95
C GLN A 216 40.02 29.55 8.24
N LYS A 217 40.82 30.59 8.42
CA LYS A 217 40.39 31.99 8.27
C LYS A 217 40.00 32.20 6.81
N GLY A 218 38.71 32.32 6.54
CA GLY A 218 38.14 32.59 5.22
C GLY A 218 36.80 33.32 5.35
N SER A 219 36.67 34.38 4.56
CA SER A 219 35.68 35.46 4.58
C SER A 219 34.19 35.05 4.56
N PRO A 220 33.27 35.90 5.04
CA PRO A 220 31.83 35.63 4.98
C PRO A 220 31.32 35.91 3.56
N GLY A 221 31.19 34.87 2.74
CA GLY A 221 30.68 35.04 1.38
C GLY A 221 30.71 33.76 0.55
N ALA A 222 29.74 32.87 0.79
CA ALA A 222 29.14 31.91 -0.14
C ALA A 222 28.63 30.69 0.66
N ALA A 223 27.37 30.75 1.10
CA ALA A 223 26.64 29.57 1.52
C ALA A 223 26.41 28.68 0.28
N ILE A 224 27.38 27.81 -0.02
CA ILE A 224 27.23 26.79 -1.06
C ILE A 224 26.18 25.80 -0.54
N ARG A 225 24.98 25.90 -1.10
CA ARG A 225 23.92 24.89 -1.03
C ARG A 225 24.45 23.55 -1.54
N ARG A 226 25.00 22.69 -0.68
CA ARG A 226 25.15 21.26 -0.97
C ARG A 226 23.90 20.53 -0.49
N SER A 227 22.81 20.66 -1.24
CA SER A 227 21.54 19.96 -0.97
C SER A 227 21.47 18.56 -1.61
N VAL A 228 22.54 18.08 -2.24
CA VAL A 228 22.59 16.74 -2.81
C VAL A 228 23.39 15.83 -1.88
N ARG A 229 22.68 14.92 -1.19
CA ARG A 229 23.24 13.90 -0.30
C ARG A 229 23.95 12.85 -1.15
N PRO A 230 25.25 12.57 -0.96
CA PRO A 230 25.96 11.59 -1.81
C PRO A 230 25.40 10.16 -1.70
N GLY A 231 24.73 9.83 -0.59
CA GLY A 231 24.27 8.48 -0.29
C GLY A 231 22.91 8.04 -0.82
N ILE A 232 21.97 8.97 -1.01
CA ILE A 232 20.59 8.65 -1.40
C ILE A 232 20.32 9.20 -2.80
N PRO A 233 20.03 8.35 -3.79
CA PRO A 233 19.60 8.79 -5.11
C PRO A 233 18.37 9.70 -5.02
N ALA A 234 18.41 10.86 -5.68
CA ALA A 234 17.31 11.82 -5.69
C ALA A 234 15.97 11.20 -6.17
N VAL A 235 16.06 10.19 -7.04
CA VAL A 235 14.92 9.41 -7.54
C VAL A 235 14.17 8.69 -6.40
N ILE A 236 14.90 8.12 -5.43
CA ILE A 236 14.32 7.42 -4.29
C ILE A 236 13.65 8.40 -3.32
N ASP A 237 14.30 9.53 -3.04
CA ASP A 237 13.72 10.58 -2.20
C ASP A 237 12.44 11.18 -2.84
N ALA A 238 12.46 11.42 -4.15
CA ALA A 238 11.29 11.91 -4.88
C ALA A 238 10.10 10.93 -4.83
N ALA A 239 10.35 9.63 -4.97
CA ALA A 239 9.33 8.61 -4.82
C ALA A 239 8.78 8.52 -3.39
N ALA A 240 9.63 8.61 -2.37
CA ALA A 240 9.19 8.66 -0.98
C ALA A 240 8.30 9.90 -0.72
N GLU A 241 8.66 11.06 -1.25
CA GLU A 241 7.85 12.27 -1.14
C GLU A 241 6.51 12.17 -1.87
N ALA A 242 6.47 11.51 -3.03
CA ALA A 242 5.22 11.26 -3.74
C ALA A 242 4.31 10.30 -2.97
N LEU A 243 4.87 9.21 -2.41
CA LEU A 243 4.12 8.22 -1.63
C LEU A 243 3.51 8.81 -0.34
N LYS A 244 4.14 9.81 0.28
CA LYS A 244 3.60 10.52 1.46
C LYS A 244 2.27 11.24 1.20
N ARG A 245 1.91 11.49 -0.06
CA ARG A 245 0.63 12.12 -0.41
C ARG A 245 -0.54 11.15 -0.22
N LEU A 246 -0.27 9.86 -0.20
CA LEU A 246 -1.28 8.83 0.00
C LEU A 246 -1.73 8.75 1.46
N PRO A 247 -3.04 8.60 1.73
CA PRO A 247 -3.57 8.63 3.08
C PRO A 247 -3.08 7.45 3.91
N GLY A 248 -2.53 7.75 5.09
CA GLY A 248 -2.00 6.75 6.01
C GLY A 248 -0.56 6.30 5.73
N ILE A 249 0.11 6.88 4.73
CA ILE A 249 1.54 6.63 4.47
C ILE A 249 2.38 7.78 5.05
N GLY A 250 3.01 7.54 6.20
CA GLY A 250 3.96 8.48 6.81
C GLY A 250 5.38 8.40 6.23
N ALA A 251 6.27 9.32 6.62
CA ALA A 251 7.64 9.40 6.10
C ALA A 251 8.45 8.09 6.23
N ASN A 252 8.33 7.39 7.34
CA ASN A 252 9.01 6.10 7.55
C ASN A 252 8.47 5.00 6.63
N ALA A 253 7.15 4.93 6.47
CA ALA A 253 6.51 3.96 5.59
C ALA A 253 6.85 4.25 4.12
N ALA A 254 6.78 5.51 3.71
CA ALA A 254 7.13 5.96 2.36
C ALA A 254 8.60 5.64 2.03
N GLY A 255 9.53 5.93 2.95
CA GLY A 255 10.94 5.59 2.78
C GLY A 255 11.15 4.08 2.62
N ARG A 256 10.54 3.26 3.49
CA ARG A 256 10.62 1.80 3.40
C ARG A 256 10.08 1.26 2.07
N ILE A 257 8.95 1.79 1.60
CA ILE A 257 8.36 1.41 0.32
C ILE A 257 9.29 1.83 -0.83
N ALA A 258 9.79 3.06 -0.84
CA ALA A 258 10.66 3.56 -1.90
C ALA A 258 11.97 2.77 -2.00
N PHE A 259 12.63 2.47 -0.86
CA PHE A 259 13.83 1.64 -0.84
C PHE A 259 13.55 0.19 -1.24
N HIS A 260 12.41 -0.38 -0.83
CA HIS A 260 12.01 -1.72 -1.27
C HIS A 260 11.84 -1.79 -2.78
N LEU A 261 11.12 -0.83 -3.38
CA LEU A 261 10.92 -0.75 -4.81
C LEU A 261 12.23 -0.51 -5.58
N ALA A 262 13.12 0.31 -5.05
CA ALA A 262 14.45 0.53 -5.63
C ALA A 262 15.33 -0.72 -5.56
N ALA A 263 15.35 -1.42 -4.43
CA ALA A 263 16.09 -2.67 -4.29
C ALA A 263 15.56 -3.73 -5.25
N SER A 264 14.24 -3.89 -5.38
CA SER A 264 13.66 -4.81 -6.36
C SER A 264 13.99 -4.44 -7.80
N SER A 265 14.10 -3.14 -8.14
CA SER A 265 14.34 -2.71 -9.53
C SER A 265 15.71 -3.10 -10.11
N VAL A 266 16.72 -3.30 -9.25
CA VAL A 266 18.07 -3.70 -9.66
C VAL A 266 18.34 -5.20 -9.50
N ASP A 267 17.41 -5.93 -8.90
CA ASP A 267 17.52 -7.36 -8.71
C ASP A 267 17.16 -8.09 -10.02
N ASP A 268 17.78 -9.24 -10.28
CA ASP A 268 17.54 -10.02 -11.50
C ASP A 268 16.43 -11.07 -11.32
N GLY A 269 15.72 -11.04 -10.19
CA GLY A 269 14.57 -11.89 -9.90
C GLY A 269 13.25 -11.39 -10.49
N ASP A 270 12.20 -12.19 -10.28
CA ASP A 270 10.82 -11.94 -10.78
C ASP A 270 10.20 -10.61 -10.26
N ASP A 271 10.75 -10.02 -9.20
CA ASP A 271 10.23 -8.82 -8.53
C ASP A 271 10.68 -7.49 -9.19
N LYS A 272 11.48 -7.55 -10.27
CA LYS A 272 12.09 -6.40 -10.96
C LYS A 272 11.08 -5.35 -11.43
N ALA A 273 9.87 -5.77 -11.78
CA ALA A 273 8.85 -4.92 -12.39
C ALA A 273 7.92 -4.21 -11.40
N ARG A 274 8.00 -4.47 -10.08
CA ARG A 274 7.00 -3.98 -9.10
C ARG A 274 6.74 -2.48 -9.13
N ALA A 275 7.80 -1.67 -9.25
CA ALA A 275 7.68 -0.21 -9.31
C ALA A 275 6.93 0.23 -10.59
N ALA A 276 7.24 -0.40 -11.72
CA ALA A 276 6.60 -0.14 -13.00
C ALA A 276 5.15 -0.65 -13.04
N GLU A 277 4.87 -1.80 -12.43
CA GLU A 277 3.52 -2.36 -12.29
C GLU A 277 2.61 -1.42 -11.50
N LEU A 278 3.06 -0.97 -10.33
CA LEU A 278 2.29 -0.02 -9.51
C LEU A 278 2.06 1.30 -10.25
N ALA A 279 3.08 1.81 -10.93
CA ALA A 279 2.96 3.03 -11.73
C ALA A 279 1.98 2.87 -12.90
N SER A 280 2.00 1.73 -13.58
CA SER A 280 1.08 1.40 -14.66
C SER A 280 -0.35 1.27 -14.15
N ALA A 281 -0.55 0.58 -13.02
CA ALA A 281 -1.87 0.43 -12.39
C ALA A 281 -2.47 1.77 -11.96
N LEU A 282 -1.67 2.66 -11.37
CA LEU A 282 -2.09 4.03 -11.02
C LEU A 282 -2.57 4.81 -12.26
N ARG A 283 -1.84 4.69 -13.39
CA ARG A 283 -2.25 5.33 -14.64
C ARG A 283 -3.49 4.68 -15.24
N ALA A 284 -3.59 3.36 -15.21
CA ALA A 284 -4.70 2.59 -15.76
C ALA A 284 -6.02 3.02 -15.12
N VAL A 285 -6.07 3.14 -13.79
CA VAL A 285 -7.27 3.60 -13.06
C VAL A 285 -7.72 4.99 -13.52
N LYS A 286 -6.80 5.88 -13.91
CA LYS A 286 -7.15 7.24 -14.38
C LYS A 286 -7.34 7.39 -15.88
N THR A 287 -7.03 6.36 -16.67
CA THR A 287 -7.08 6.42 -18.14
C THR A 287 -8.07 5.46 -18.76
N LYS A 288 -8.26 4.29 -18.14
CA LYS A 288 -9.14 3.23 -18.63
C LYS A 288 -10.51 3.24 -17.99
N LEU A 289 -10.62 3.60 -16.71
CA LEU A 289 -11.92 3.65 -16.06
C LEU A 289 -12.77 4.77 -16.66
N GLY A 290 -13.91 4.38 -17.21
CA GLY A 290 -14.93 5.26 -17.75
C GLY A 290 -16.20 5.25 -16.89
N LYS A 291 -17.00 6.29 -17.06
CA LYS A 291 -18.37 6.33 -16.52
C LYS A 291 -19.25 5.40 -17.37
N CYS A 292 -19.97 4.49 -16.72
CA CYS A 292 -20.93 3.61 -17.36
C CYS A 292 -22.16 4.41 -17.82
N SER A 293 -22.51 4.30 -19.09
CA SER A 293 -23.69 4.95 -19.71
C SER A 293 -25.02 4.46 -19.14
N ARG A 294 -25.04 3.22 -18.61
CA ARG A 294 -26.26 2.57 -18.11
C ARG A 294 -26.55 2.89 -16.64
N CYS A 295 -25.56 2.72 -15.76
CA CYS A 295 -25.77 2.85 -14.31
C CYS A 295 -25.11 4.07 -13.69
N GLY A 296 -24.32 4.84 -14.43
CA GLY A 296 -23.55 5.97 -13.88
C GLY A 296 -22.35 5.58 -13.01
N GLY A 297 -22.13 4.28 -12.76
CA GLY A 297 -20.95 3.76 -12.06
C GLY A 297 -19.67 3.84 -12.91
N VAL A 298 -18.63 3.13 -12.49
CA VAL A 298 -17.35 3.07 -13.21
C VAL A 298 -17.03 1.64 -13.64
N GLY A 299 -16.38 1.51 -14.80
CA GLY A 299 -15.92 0.23 -15.35
C GLY A 299 -14.76 0.41 -16.32
N ASP A 300 -14.06 -0.67 -16.66
CA ASP A 300 -13.07 -0.67 -17.74
C ASP A 300 -13.73 -0.72 -19.13
N THR A 301 -15.03 -1.02 -19.17
CA THR A 301 -15.86 -1.08 -20.38
C THR A 301 -17.16 -0.32 -20.17
N ASP A 302 -17.82 0.06 -21.27
CA ASP A 302 -19.15 0.65 -21.27
C ASP A 302 -20.10 -0.17 -22.18
N PRO A 303 -21.18 -0.77 -21.65
CA PRO A 303 -21.60 -0.80 -20.25
C PRO A 303 -20.63 -1.58 -19.33
N CYS A 304 -20.52 -1.15 -18.06
CA CYS A 304 -19.58 -1.75 -17.11
C CYS A 304 -19.84 -3.24 -16.85
N GLU A 305 -18.87 -3.88 -16.21
CA GLU A 305 -18.82 -5.31 -15.90
C GLU A 305 -20.07 -5.76 -15.15
N ILE A 306 -20.56 -4.96 -14.20
CA ILE A 306 -21.78 -5.25 -13.42
C ILE A 306 -23.05 -5.17 -14.29
N CYS A 307 -23.10 -4.23 -15.23
CA CYS A 307 -24.26 -4.06 -16.11
C CYS A 307 -24.34 -5.11 -17.22
N SER A 308 -23.18 -5.57 -17.67
CA SER A 308 -23.02 -6.55 -18.74
C SER A 308 -23.06 -8.00 -18.24
N ASP A 309 -22.93 -8.21 -16.92
CA ASP A 309 -23.05 -9.52 -16.30
C ASP A 309 -24.49 -10.04 -16.31
N GLY A 310 -24.72 -11.08 -17.12
CA GLY A 310 -26.01 -11.75 -17.27
C GLY A 310 -26.36 -12.71 -16.14
N THR A 311 -25.44 -12.99 -15.22
CA THR A 311 -25.71 -13.84 -14.04
C THR A 311 -26.36 -13.08 -12.89
N ARG A 312 -26.45 -11.74 -13.01
CA ARG A 312 -27.03 -10.86 -12.00
C ARG A 312 -28.53 -10.81 -12.04
N ASP A 313 -29.10 -10.59 -10.87
CA ASP A 313 -30.53 -10.39 -10.74
C ASP A 313 -30.91 -9.01 -11.29
N ALA A 314 -31.63 -9.01 -12.42
CA ALA A 314 -32.10 -7.79 -13.05
C ALA A 314 -33.28 -7.14 -12.29
N SER A 315 -33.98 -7.91 -11.45
CA SER A 315 -35.14 -7.45 -10.66
C SER A 315 -34.74 -6.58 -9.47
N LEU A 316 -33.49 -6.65 -9.03
CA LEU A 316 -32.97 -5.92 -7.88
C LEU A 316 -32.06 -4.76 -8.32
N LEU A 317 -32.44 -3.54 -7.95
CA LEU A 317 -31.67 -2.33 -8.24
C LEU A 317 -31.25 -1.60 -6.95
N CYS A 318 -29.94 -1.49 -6.70
CA CYS A 318 -29.38 -0.75 -5.58
C CYS A 318 -28.95 0.66 -6.01
N VAL A 319 -29.61 1.68 -5.47
CA VAL A 319 -29.34 3.09 -5.76
C VAL A 319 -28.34 3.63 -4.75
N VAL A 320 -27.21 4.14 -5.22
CA VAL A 320 -26.13 4.68 -4.39
C VAL A 320 -25.79 6.12 -4.81
N ALA A 321 -25.12 6.85 -3.91
CA ALA A 321 -24.72 8.23 -4.18
C ALA A 321 -23.57 8.30 -5.20
N THR A 322 -22.49 7.55 -4.95
CA THR A 322 -21.25 7.62 -5.73
C THR A 322 -20.82 6.25 -6.29
N PRO A 323 -19.94 6.21 -7.31
CA PRO A 323 -19.39 4.96 -7.80
C PRO A 323 -18.62 4.17 -6.72
N GLN A 324 -17.96 4.88 -5.79
CA GLN A 324 -17.22 4.27 -4.69
C GLN A 324 -18.13 3.44 -3.79
N ASP A 325 -19.36 3.90 -3.55
CA ASP A 325 -20.34 3.20 -2.74
C ASP A 325 -20.77 1.89 -3.40
N SER A 326 -21.03 1.92 -4.71
CA SER A 326 -21.36 0.69 -5.47
C SER A 326 -20.24 -0.34 -5.39
N LEU A 327 -18.98 0.09 -5.55
CA LEU A 327 -17.82 -0.81 -5.51
C LEU A 327 -17.54 -1.35 -4.10
N ARG A 328 -17.84 -0.57 -3.04
CA ARG A 328 -17.76 -1.04 -1.65
C ARG A 328 -18.80 -2.09 -1.33
N ILE A 329 -20.04 -1.92 -1.80
CA ILE A 329 -21.07 -2.96 -1.64
C ILE A 329 -20.67 -4.19 -2.46
N GLU A 330 -20.17 -3.98 -3.67
CA GLU A 330 -19.72 -5.04 -4.56
C GLU A 330 -18.58 -5.88 -3.96
N SER A 331 -17.59 -5.25 -3.33
CA SER A 331 -16.45 -5.95 -2.71
C SER A 331 -16.86 -6.92 -1.59
N THR A 332 -18.06 -6.75 -1.01
CA THR A 332 -18.61 -7.71 -0.04
C THR A 332 -19.03 -9.03 -0.67
N GLY A 333 -19.31 -9.04 -1.98
CA GLY A 333 -19.86 -10.18 -2.71
C GLY A 333 -21.27 -10.60 -2.26
N VAL A 334 -21.94 -9.83 -1.40
CA VAL A 334 -23.26 -10.18 -0.85
C VAL A 334 -24.40 -9.81 -1.78
N PHE A 335 -24.36 -8.61 -2.36
CA PHE A 335 -25.41 -8.12 -3.24
C PHE A 335 -25.26 -8.70 -4.65
N LYS A 336 -26.37 -9.18 -5.24
CA LYS A 336 -26.40 -9.85 -6.57
C LYS A 336 -27.21 -9.11 -7.63
N GLY A 337 -27.80 -7.98 -7.26
CA GLY A 337 -28.51 -7.13 -8.20
C GLY A 337 -27.58 -6.20 -8.98
N ARG A 338 -28.18 -5.21 -9.63
CA ARG A 338 -27.49 -4.14 -10.34
C ARG A 338 -27.48 -2.86 -9.52
N TYR A 339 -26.61 -1.92 -9.87
CA TYR A 339 -26.56 -0.61 -9.21
C TYR A 339 -27.11 0.50 -10.10
N HIS A 340 -27.47 1.63 -9.49
CA HIS A 340 -27.63 2.93 -10.13
C HIS A 340 -26.91 3.98 -9.28
N VAL A 341 -26.08 4.80 -9.91
CA VAL A 341 -25.28 5.83 -9.24
C VAL A 341 -25.88 7.18 -9.55
N LEU A 342 -26.29 7.88 -8.49
CA LEU A 342 -26.97 9.17 -8.58
C LEU A 342 -26.02 10.32 -8.95
N GLY A 343 -24.72 10.18 -8.69
CA GLY A 343 -23.72 11.21 -8.98
C GLY A 343 -23.48 12.21 -7.83
N GLY A 344 -24.11 11.99 -6.68
CA GLY A 344 -23.96 12.84 -5.50
C GLY A 344 -25.09 12.65 -4.50
N LEU A 345 -25.13 13.52 -3.50
CA LEU A 345 -26.22 13.65 -2.54
C LEU A 345 -26.86 15.03 -2.71
N PHE A 346 -28.18 15.10 -2.59
CA PHE A 346 -28.92 16.35 -2.50
C PHE A 346 -28.53 17.10 -1.22
N SER A 347 -27.99 18.31 -1.39
CA SER A 347 -27.46 19.13 -0.29
C SER A 347 -27.63 20.62 -0.62
N PRO A 348 -28.80 21.22 -0.32
CA PRO A 348 -29.04 22.65 -0.59
C PRO A 348 -28.03 23.58 0.10
N LEU A 349 -27.53 23.18 1.27
CA LEU A 349 -26.54 23.93 2.04
C LEU A 349 -25.18 23.98 1.34
N GLU A 350 -24.85 22.95 0.55
CA GLU A 350 -23.62 22.87 -0.25
C GLU A 350 -23.85 23.25 -1.72
N GLY A 351 -25.04 23.77 -2.05
CA GLY A 351 -25.40 24.21 -3.40
C GLY A 351 -25.71 23.07 -4.38
N VAL A 352 -25.85 21.83 -3.92
CA VAL A 352 -26.21 20.68 -4.77
C VAL A 352 -27.74 20.55 -4.83
N GLY A 353 -28.31 20.87 -5.98
CA GLY A 353 -29.75 20.86 -6.22
C GLY A 353 -30.27 19.52 -6.71
N ALA A 354 -31.59 19.39 -6.81
CA ALA A 354 -32.23 18.17 -7.32
C ALA A 354 -31.87 17.85 -8.78
N GLY A 355 -31.54 18.88 -9.58
CA GLY A 355 -31.14 18.72 -10.98
C GLY A 355 -29.74 18.11 -11.18
N ASP A 356 -28.90 18.15 -10.14
CA ASP A 356 -27.53 17.59 -10.16
C ASP A 356 -27.51 16.09 -9.85
N ILE A 357 -28.64 15.54 -9.40
CA ILE A 357 -28.80 14.14 -9.01
C ILE A 357 -29.50 13.39 -10.15
N ASP A 358 -28.90 12.29 -10.62
CA ASP A 358 -29.39 11.52 -11.77
C ASP A 358 -30.60 10.63 -11.43
N THR A 359 -31.71 11.26 -11.07
CA THR A 359 -33.02 10.61 -10.91
C THR A 359 -33.65 10.28 -12.26
N LYS A 360 -33.43 11.10 -13.29
CA LYS A 360 -33.96 10.86 -14.64
C LYS A 360 -33.40 9.59 -15.28
N GLY A 361 -32.12 9.29 -15.07
CA GLY A 361 -31.50 8.04 -15.49
C GLY A 361 -32.11 6.82 -14.80
N LEU A 362 -32.40 6.96 -13.50
CA LEU A 362 -33.07 5.92 -12.72
C LEU A 362 -34.49 5.66 -13.24
N GLU A 363 -35.28 6.71 -13.45
CA GLU A 363 -36.63 6.63 -14.01
C GLU A 363 -36.66 5.97 -15.39
N ARG A 364 -35.70 6.30 -16.26
CA ARG A 364 -35.58 5.68 -17.59
C ARG A 364 -35.42 4.17 -17.48
N ARG A 365 -34.59 3.69 -16.54
CA ARG A 365 -34.38 2.25 -16.32
C ARG A 365 -35.63 1.56 -15.77
N LEU A 366 -36.41 2.24 -14.95
CA LEU A 366 -37.68 1.70 -14.45
C LEU A 366 -38.73 1.59 -15.58
N LYS A 367 -38.74 2.53 -16.52
CA LYS A 367 -39.61 2.48 -17.71
C LYS A 367 -39.29 1.32 -18.65
N GLU A 368 -38.04 0.89 -18.72
CA GLU A 368 -37.64 -0.32 -19.48
C GLU A 368 -38.25 -1.60 -18.89
N GLY A 369 -38.68 -1.57 -17.62
CA GLY A 369 -39.31 -2.68 -16.92
C GLY A 369 -38.34 -3.74 -16.39
N GLY A 370 -38.89 -4.73 -15.68
CA GLY A 370 -38.13 -5.87 -15.15
C GLY A 370 -37.37 -5.61 -13.84
N ILE A 371 -37.68 -4.52 -13.14
CA ILE A 371 -37.19 -4.22 -11.79
C ILE A 371 -38.36 -4.38 -10.81
N ASP A 372 -38.21 -5.24 -9.82
CA ASP A 372 -39.23 -5.51 -8.80
C ASP A 372 -38.95 -4.74 -7.51
N GLU A 373 -37.66 -4.52 -7.20
CA GLU A 373 -37.23 -3.83 -5.98
C GLU A 373 -36.12 -2.81 -6.25
N VAL A 374 -36.30 -1.61 -5.69
CA VAL A 374 -35.30 -0.54 -5.63
C VAL A 374 -34.85 -0.34 -4.18
N ILE A 375 -33.59 -0.66 -3.92
CA ILE A 375 -32.95 -0.50 -2.61
C ILE A 375 -32.21 0.83 -2.60
N ILE A 376 -32.62 1.77 -1.77
CA ILE A 376 -31.91 3.05 -1.59
C ILE A 376 -30.79 2.86 -0.56
N ALA A 377 -29.55 2.98 -1.02
CA ALA A 377 -28.32 2.78 -0.26
C ALA A 377 -27.44 4.04 -0.23
N THR A 378 -28.05 5.22 -0.11
CA THR A 378 -27.35 6.46 0.29
C THR A 378 -26.96 6.43 1.77
N ASP A 379 -25.98 7.23 2.20
CA ASP A 379 -25.54 7.26 3.60
C ASP A 379 -26.67 7.69 4.57
N PRO A 380 -26.67 7.22 5.83
CA PRO A 380 -27.63 7.65 6.85
C PRO A 380 -27.23 9.00 7.45
N THR A 381 -27.17 10.03 6.61
CA THR A 381 -26.88 11.44 6.96
C THR A 381 -28.06 12.31 6.55
N PHE A 382 -28.16 13.56 7.04
CA PHE A 382 -29.22 14.47 6.61
C PHE A 382 -29.31 14.63 5.08
N ALA A 383 -28.16 14.77 4.40
CA ALA A 383 -28.12 14.84 2.94
C ALA A 383 -28.53 13.51 2.30
N GLY A 384 -28.07 12.37 2.85
CA GLY A 384 -28.41 11.05 2.35
C GLY A 384 -29.88 10.67 2.53
N ASP A 385 -30.50 11.05 3.65
CA ASP A 385 -31.92 10.84 3.93
C ASP A 385 -32.80 11.79 3.12
N GLY A 386 -32.40 13.06 2.97
CA GLY A 386 -33.05 13.98 2.04
C GLY A 386 -33.02 13.48 0.60
N THR A 387 -31.87 12.93 0.17
CA THR A 387 -31.74 12.28 -1.15
C THR A 387 -32.63 11.05 -1.26
N ALA A 388 -32.73 10.23 -0.21
CA ALA A 388 -33.57 9.03 -0.21
C ALA A 388 -35.06 9.38 -0.37
N LEU A 389 -35.54 10.40 0.36
CA LEU A 389 -36.91 10.91 0.22
C LEU A 389 -37.17 11.49 -1.18
N MET A 390 -36.20 12.21 -1.75
CA MET A 390 -36.30 12.74 -3.11
C MET A 390 -36.38 11.63 -4.16
N VAL A 391 -35.55 10.58 -4.03
CA VAL A 391 -35.63 9.39 -4.89
C VAL A 391 -36.98 8.71 -4.71
N GLN A 392 -37.45 8.52 -3.48
CA GLN A 392 -38.76 7.93 -3.21
C GLN A 392 -39.91 8.70 -3.89
N ASP A 393 -39.91 10.03 -3.82
CA ASP A 393 -40.93 10.85 -4.48
C ASP A 393 -40.86 10.75 -6.01
N ALA A 394 -39.65 10.69 -6.58
CA ALA A 394 -39.46 10.48 -8.01
C ALA A 394 -40.00 9.10 -8.46
N LEU A 395 -39.97 8.11 -7.57
CA LEU A 395 -40.39 6.74 -7.87
C LEU A 395 -41.87 6.45 -7.56
N LYS A 396 -42.62 7.40 -7.01
CA LYS A 396 -44.00 7.17 -6.50
C LYS A 396 -45.01 6.65 -7.53
N ASN A 397 -44.79 6.93 -8.82
CA ASN A 397 -45.69 6.55 -9.91
C ASN A 397 -45.30 5.22 -10.58
N TYR A 398 -44.25 4.55 -10.11
CA TYR A 398 -43.78 3.27 -10.64
C TYR A 398 -44.19 2.15 -9.69
N ASP A 399 -44.67 1.04 -10.24
CA ASP A 399 -45.07 -0.14 -9.48
C ASP A 399 -43.83 -0.97 -9.11
N VAL A 400 -43.02 -0.45 -8.17
CA VAL A 400 -41.81 -1.11 -7.66
C VAL A 400 -41.77 -1.04 -6.15
N ARG A 401 -41.21 -2.08 -5.52
CA ARG A 401 -40.98 -2.08 -4.09
C ARG A 401 -39.78 -1.19 -3.78
N ILE A 402 -39.97 -0.13 -3.00
CA ILE A 402 -38.87 0.73 -2.54
C ILE A 402 -38.47 0.30 -1.13
N THR A 403 -37.20 -0.02 -0.93
CA THR A 403 -36.62 -0.37 0.36
C THR A 403 -35.40 0.51 0.67
N ARG A 404 -35.00 0.56 1.95
CA ARG A 404 -33.83 1.32 2.40
C ARG A 404 -32.82 0.34 3.00
N ILE A 405 -31.52 0.59 2.76
CA ILE A 405 -30.47 -0.18 3.43
C ILE A 405 -30.63 -0.09 4.95
N GLY A 406 -30.42 -1.21 5.64
CA GLY A 406 -30.64 -1.29 7.09
C GLY A 406 -29.76 -0.32 7.87
N SER A 407 -30.39 0.49 8.72
CA SER A 407 -29.75 1.35 9.72
C SER A 407 -29.79 0.68 11.10
N GLY A 408 -28.68 0.65 11.83
CA GLY A 408 -28.64 0.03 13.15
C GLY A 408 -27.27 0.04 13.83
N VAL A 409 -27.16 -0.73 14.91
CA VAL A 409 -25.93 -0.84 15.71
C VAL A 409 -24.89 -1.67 14.96
N LEU A 410 -23.67 -1.14 14.82
CA LEU A 410 -22.57 -1.81 14.14
C LEU A 410 -22.16 -3.08 14.89
N ARG A 411 -21.94 -4.17 14.15
CA ARG A 411 -21.49 -5.45 14.73
C ARG A 411 -20.11 -5.27 15.38
N GLY A 412 -19.98 -5.67 16.64
CA GLY A 412 -18.75 -5.51 17.42
C GLY A 412 -18.59 -4.12 18.04
N GLY A 413 -19.55 -3.21 17.83
CA GLY A 413 -19.66 -1.98 18.60
C GLY A 413 -20.30 -2.23 19.97
N ASP A 414 -20.05 -1.32 20.91
CA ASP A 414 -20.69 -1.31 22.22
C ASP A 414 -21.90 -0.37 22.18
N LEU A 415 -23.05 -0.87 22.63
CA LEU A 415 -24.32 -0.14 22.65
C LEU A 415 -24.24 1.21 23.37
N ARG A 416 -23.33 1.34 24.34
CA ARG A 416 -23.12 2.60 25.09
C ARG A 416 -22.64 3.76 24.22
N PHE A 417 -22.04 3.46 23.07
CA PHE A 417 -21.57 4.45 22.11
C PHE A 417 -22.49 4.56 20.88
N ALA A 418 -23.59 3.82 20.83
CA ALA A 418 -24.58 3.98 19.78
C ALA A 418 -25.37 5.28 20.00
N SER A 419 -25.59 6.03 18.91
CA SER A 419 -26.47 7.20 18.96
C SER A 419 -27.92 6.79 19.20
N THR A 420 -28.73 7.71 19.75
CA THR A 420 -30.18 7.50 19.97
C THR A 420 -30.87 7.02 18.69
N LEU A 421 -30.59 7.65 17.55
CA LEU A 421 -31.16 7.29 16.25
C LEU A 421 -30.76 5.87 15.80
N GLN A 422 -29.51 5.44 16.05
CA GLN A 422 -29.08 4.07 15.76
C GLN A 422 -29.83 3.04 16.62
N LEU A 423 -30.09 3.36 17.89
CA LEU A 423 -30.82 2.48 18.80
C LEU A 423 -32.30 2.38 18.41
N GLU A 424 -32.95 3.51 18.09
CA GLU A 424 -34.32 3.55 17.58
C GLU A 424 -34.47 2.69 16.33
N ASN A 425 -33.60 2.89 15.33
CA ASN A 425 -33.60 2.13 14.09
C ASN A 425 -33.33 0.63 14.31
N ALA A 426 -32.41 0.29 15.21
CA ALA A 426 -32.10 -1.10 15.55
C ALA A 426 -33.28 -1.80 16.25
N LEU A 427 -34.00 -1.10 17.12
CA LEU A 427 -35.20 -1.61 17.81
C LEU A 427 -36.38 -1.80 16.84
N ALA A 428 -36.57 -0.85 15.92
CA ALA A 428 -37.57 -0.94 14.86
C ALA A 428 -37.30 -2.13 13.91
N SER A 429 -36.02 -2.37 13.60
CA SER A 429 -35.56 -3.42 12.67
C SER A 429 -35.23 -4.76 13.36
N ARG A 430 -35.69 -4.98 14.59
CA ARG A 430 -35.41 -6.22 15.34
C ARG A 430 -35.94 -7.44 14.58
N LYS A 431 -35.15 -8.51 14.54
CA LYS A 431 -35.51 -9.78 13.90
C LYS A 431 -35.72 -10.86 14.95
N GLY A 432 -36.68 -11.76 14.75
CA GLY A 432 -36.84 -12.90 15.63
C GLY A 432 -35.64 -13.83 15.52
N ILE A 433 -35.03 -14.19 16.65
CA ILE A 433 -33.90 -15.13 16.68
C ILE A 433 -34.35 -16.54 16.29
N ARG A 434 -35.64 -16.85 16.44
CA ARG A 434 -36.26 -18.11 16.03
C ARG A 434 -36.68 -18.12 14.55
N ASP A 435 -36.56 -17.01 13.85
CA ASP A 435 -36.86 -16.92 12.43
C ASP A 435 -35.69 -17.49 11.62
N LYS A 436 -35.99 -18.22 10.54
CA LYS A 436 -34.94 -18.72 9.63
C LYS A 436 -34.14 -17.55 9.08
N GLY A 437 -32.82 -17.53 9.32
CA GLY A 437 -31.90 -16.52 8.77
C GLY A 437 -31.17 -15.65 9.78
N TYR A 438 -31.42 -15.79 11.09
CA TYR A 438 -30.62 -15.09 12.10
C TYR A 438 -29.25 -15.76 12.31
N GLY A 439 -28.20 -15.21 11.69
CA GLY A 439 -26.82 -15.37 12.19
C GLY A 439 -25.97 -16.55 11.72
N ILE A 440 -26.29 -17.27 10.63
CA ILE A 440 -25.46 -18.40 10.17
C ILE A 440 -25.08 -18.26 8.69
N ARG A 441 -23.76 -18.13 8.42
CA ARG A 441 -23.15 -18.67 7.19
C ARG A 441 -23.28 -20.17 7.33
N ASP A 442 -24.20 -20.77 6.57
CA ASP A 442 -24.44 -22.21 6.61
C ASP A 442 -23.19 -22.93 6.09
N LYS A 443 -22.26 -23.21 7.00
CA LYS A 443 -21.17 -24.15 6.77
C LYS A 443 -21.73 -25.51 7.13
N GLY A 444 -22.23 -26.19 6.10
CA GLY A 444 -22.54 -27.60 6.02
C GLY A 444 -22.73 -28.31 7.36
N ARG A 445 -23.98 -28.47 7.78
CA ARG A 445 -24.34 -29.60 8.63
C ARG A 445 -25.29 -30.47 7.82
N GLY A 446 -24.77 -31.65 7.48
CA GLY A 446 -25.43 -32.64 6.64
C GLY A 446 -26.82 -33.00 7.15
N GLU A 447 -27.65 -33.35 6.19
CA GLU A 447 -28.84 -34.15 6.37
C GLU A 447 -28.46 -35.42 7.15
N GLU A 448 -28.70 -35.44 8.46
CA GLU A 448 -28.90 -36.69 9.19
C GLU A 448 -30.39 -36.87 9.40
N GLU A 449 -30.90 -37.74 8.52
CA GLU A 449 -32.12 -38.53 8.58
C GLU A 449 -32.89 -38.48 9.90
N LYS A 450 -34.10 -37.90 9.84
CA LYS A 450 -35.22 -38.39 10.65
C LYS A 450 -35.61 -39.78 10.13
N LYS A 451 -34.95 -40.83 10.61
CA LYS A 451 -35.53 -42.18 10.68
C LYS A 451 -35.89 -42.46 12.13
N GLY A 452 -37.15 -42.83 12.37
CA GLY A 452 -37.59 -43.36 13.66
C GLY A 452 -38.94 -42.84 14.14
N ARG A 453 -40.00 -43.03 13.35
CA ARG A 453 -41.39 -43.21 13.85
C ARG A 453 -42.18 -44.04 12.83
N GLY A 454 -42.61 -45.23 13.24
CA GLY A 454 -43.72 -45.96 12.62
C GLY A 454 -43.45 -47.45 12.36
N GLU A 455 -44.08 -48.31 13.17
CA GLU A 455 -44.54 -49.68 12.85
C GLU A 455 -43.41 -50.74 12.82
N GLU A 456 -43.31 -51.72 13.73
CA GLU A 456 -44.32 -52.64 14.31
C GLU A 456 -44.12 -52.89 15.81
#